data_AF-A0A3Q1FKW3-F1
#
_entry.id   AF-A0A3Q1FKW3-F1
#
_cell.length_a   1.000
_cell.length_b   1.000
_cell.length_c   1.000
_cell.angle_alpha   90.00
_cell.angle_beta   90.00
_cell.angle_gamma   90.00
#
_symmetry.space_group_name_H-M   'P 1'
#
loop_
_entity.id
_entity.type
_entity.pdbx_description
1 polymer ?
#
loop_
_entity_poly.entity_id
_entity_poly.type
_entity_poly.pdbx_seq_one_letter_code
_entity_poly.pdbx_strand_id
1 'polypeptide(L)'
;MGTFVTLAEVLEARGSPLEEDEVWCLLLATTDALLDISKKGSGNMCSVLSPGSVLLSANGSLAFKSCARYEDVASFTAPEVQQGHATSTRTAAEKMVVYSLGMTLYWCVDYHLPQNQPVQLSSELEDLLLSMCEDVVMRRTDLLTVLETCELHHKASMLPPAERLVRQLVEDVYRNSVSGS
;
A
#
# COMPACT_ATOMS: atom_id res chain seq x y z
N MET A 1 15.70 -9.93 -16.89
CA MET A 1 14.41 -10.38 -16.35
C MET A 1 14.17 -9.58 -15.08
N GLY A 2 13.11 -8.77 -15.02
CA GLY A 2 12.78 -8.04 -13.79
C GLY A 2 11.95 -8.95 -12.90
N THR A 3 12.57 -9.55 -11.89
CA THR A 3 11.86 -10.30 -10.85
C THR A 3 11.16 -9.30 -9.93
N PHE A 4 9.86 -9.47 -9.78
CA PHE A 4 9.07 -8.77 -8.77
C PHE A 4 9.00 -9.61 -7.50
N VAL A 5 8.94 -8.95 -6.36
CA VAL A 5 8.56 -9.53 -5.07
C VAL A 5 7.30 -8.83 -4.58
N THR A 6 6.44 -9.55 -3.88
CA THR A 6 5.25 -8.99 -3.22
C THR A 6 5.65 -8.28 -1.93
N LEU A 7 4.84 -7.32 -1.49
CA LEU A 7 5.02 -6.70 -0.18
C LEU A 7 4.87 -7.72 0.97
N ALA A 8 4.06 -8.77 0.77
CA ALA A 8 3.98 -9.90 1.69
C ALA A 8 5.32 -10.64 1.81
N GLU A 9 5.97 -10.99 0.68
CA GLU A 9 7.29 -11.64 0.67
C GLU A 9 8.36 -10.75 1.31
N VAL A 10 8.26 -9.43 1.15
CA VAL A 10 9.15 -8.47 1.83
C VAL A 10 9.02 -8.58 3.35
N LEU A 11 7.78 -8.52 3.87
CA LEU A 11 7.51 -8.61 5.31
C LEU A 11 7.86 -10.00 5.87
N GLU A 12 7.60 -11.07 5.11
CA GLU A 12 8.00 -12.43 5.48
C GLU A 12 9.51 -12.57 5.57
N ALA A 13 10.26 -12.10 4.56
CA ALA A 13 11.71 -12.21 4.55
C ALA A 13 12.38 -11.40 5.66
N ARG A 14 11.86 -10.21 6.00
CA ARG A 14 12.43 -9.37 7.08
C ARG A 14 11.97 -9.78 8.48
N GLY A 15 10.80 -10.41 8.61
CA GLY A 15 10.26 -10.87 9.89
C GLY A 15 9.83 -9.77 10.86
N SER A 16 9.65 -8.54 10.39
CA SER A 16 9.32 -7.34 11.18
C SER A 16 8.36 -6.42 10.42
N PRO A 17 7.58 -5.58 11.11
CA PRO A 17 6.69 -4.62 10.47
C PRO A 17 7.47 -3.52 9.73
N LEU A 18 6.75 -2.76 8.90
CA LEU A 18 7.29 -1.53 8.32
C LEU A 18 7.41 -0.43 9.38
N GLU A 19 8.49 0.33 9.31
CA GLU A 19 8.67 1.56 10.09
C GLU A 19 7.89 2.73 9.45
N GLU A 20 7.61 3.77 10.24
CA GLU A 20 6.81 4.92 9.79
C GLU A 20 7.37 5.59 8.52
N ASP A 21 8.68 5.86 8.47
CA ASP A 21 9.32 6.44 7.29
C ASP A 21 9.19 5.53 6.05
N GLU A 22 9.18 4.21 6.27
CA GLU A 22 8.97 3.24 5.21
C GLU A 22 7.52 3.29 4.69
N VAL A 23 6.55 3.47 5.59
CA VAL A 23 5.13 3.65 5.23
C VAL A 23 4.94 4.91 4.40
N TRP A 24 5.53 6.05 4.81
CA TRP A 24 5.45 7.30 4.04
C TRP A 24 6.04 7.16 2.64
N CYS A 25 7.20 6.52 2.51
CA CYS A 25 7.83 6.27 1.22
C CYS A 25 7.00 5.31 0.35
N LEU A 26 6.51 4.21 0.92
CA LEU A 26 5.72 3.23 0.18
C LEU A 26 4.36 3.80 -0.25
N LEU A 27 3.71 4.58 0.62
CA LEU A 27 2.45 5.26 0.32
C LEU A 27 2.63 6.28 -0.82
N LEU A 28 3.71 7.07 -0.81
CA LEU A 28 4.04 7.98 -1.91
C LEU A 28 4.20 7.23 -3.24
N ALA A 29 5.08 6.23 -3.28
CA ALA A 29 5.35 5.46 -4.50
C ALA A 29 4.09 4.75 -5.03
N THR A 30 3.30 4.16 -4.13
CA THR A 30 2.09 3.42 -4.51
C THR A 30 1.03 4.37 -5.06
N THR A 31 0.83 5.52 -4.41
CA THR A 31 -0.16 6.52 -4.85
C THR A 31 0.19 7.09 -6.21
N ASP A 32 1.47 7.41 -6.46
CA ASP A 32 1.95 7.89 -7.76
C ASP A 32 1.71 6.85 -8.87
N ALA A 33 2.10 5.59 -8.64
CA ALA A 33 1.88 4.50 -9.58
C ALA A 33 0.39 4.26 -9.87
N LEU A 34 -0.48 4.37 -8.87
CA LEU A 34 -1.93 4.26 -9.02
C LEU A 34 -2.51 5.41 -9.84
N LEU A 35 -2.10 6.65 -9.57
CA LEU A 35 -2.54 7.81 -10.36
C LEU A 35 -2.14 7.67 -11.84
N ASP A 36 -0.96 7.14 -12.10
CA ASP A 36 -0.49 6.86 -13.45
C ASP A 36 -1.32 5.80 -14.18
N ILE A 37 -1.71 4.72 -13.47
CA ILE A 37 -2.63 3.71 -14.00
C ILE A 37 -4.01 4.33 -14.26
N SER A 38 -4.50 5.17 -13.34
CA SER A 38 -5.77 5.87 -13.45
C SER A 38 -5.85 6.74 -14.70
N LYS A 39 -4.80 7.55 -14.94
CA LYS A 39 -4.70 8.45 -16.10
C LYS A 39 -4.70 7.69 -17.42
N LYS A 40 -4.11 6.50 -17.45
CA LYS A 40 -4.01 5.66 -18.66
C LYS A 40 -5.35 5.02 -19.06
N GLY A 41 -6.40 5.12 -18.23
CA GLY A 41 -7.72 4.58 -18.54
C GLY A 41 -7.74 3.06 -18.66
N SER A 42 -6.71 2.38 -18.15
CA SER A 42 -6.70 0.93 -18.05
C SER A 42 -7.83 0.56 -17.09
N GLY A 43 -8.92 0.00 -17.60
CA GLY A 43 -10.17 -0.31 -16.87
C GLY A 43 -10.02 -1.34 -15.73
N ASN A 44 -8.83 -1.45 -15.15
CA ASN A 44 -8.38 -2.47 -14.23
C ASN A 44 -8.01 -1.92 -12.84
N MET A 45 -8.37 -0.67 -12.52
CA MET A 45 -8.17 -0.10 -11.17
C MET A 45 -9.05 -0.79 -10.11
N CYS A 46 -10.02 -1.59 -10.50
CA CYS A 46 -10.87 -2.33 -9.57
C CYS A 46 -10.15 -3.59 -9.02
N SER A 47 -8.97 -3.40 -8.44
CA SER A 47 -8.27 -4.45 -7.70
C SER A 47 -8.23 -4.09 -6.23
N VAL A 48 -8.69 -4.99 -5.38
CA VAL A 48 -8.41 -4.92 -3.94
C VAL A 48 -6.90 -5.03 -3.77
N LEU A 49 -6.27 -4.00 -3.20
CA LEU A 49 -4.86 -4.07 -2.83
C LEU A 49 -4.71 -4.87 -1.54
N SER A 50 -3.68 -5.70 -1.49
CA SER A 50 -3.24 -6.44 -0.32
C SER A 50 -1.72 -6.49 -0.33
N PRO A 51 -1.05 -6.86 0.77
CA PRO A 51 0.39 -7.09 0.78
C PRO A 51 0.82 -8.10 -0.31
N GLY A 52 -0.03 -9.10 -0.58
CA GLY A 52 0.22 -10.08 -1.62
C GLY A 52 0.09 -9.54 -3.05
N SER A 53 -0.60 -8.40 -3.27
CA SER A 53 -0.93 -7.87 -4.60
C SER A 53 -0.04 -6.71 -5.06
N VAL A 54 0.60 -6.02 -4.11
CA VAL A 54 1.58 -4.95 -4.36
C VAL A 54 2.92 -5.59 -4.72
N LEU A 55 3.38 -5.38 -5.95
CA LEU A 55 4.61 -5.94 -6.49
C LEU A 55 5.70 -4.85 -6.56
N LEU A 56 6.84 -5.13 -5.93
CA LEU A 56 8.02 -4.30 -5.88
C LEU A 56 9.08 -4.88 -6.82
N SER A 57 9.84 -4.02 -7.49
CA SER A 57 10.92 -4.45 -8.39
C SER A 57 12.25 -3.80 -8.05
N ALA A 58 13.33 -4.48 -8.43
CA ALA A 58 14.70 -4.05 -8.13
C ALA A 58 15.11 -2.72 -8.81
N ASN A 59 14.31 -2.18 -9.73
CA ASN A 59 14.53 -0.86 -10.31
C ASN A 59 13.78 0.26 -9.56
N GLY A 60 13.01 -0.07 -8.52
CA GLY A 60 12.23 0.85 -7.71
C GLY A 60 10.82 1.15 -8.23
N SER A 61 10.34 0.40 -9.23
CA SER A 61 8.98 0.53 -9.74
C SER A 61 8.01 -0.41 -9.02
N LEU A 62 6.74 -0.01 -9.02
CA LEU A 62 5.63 -0.81 -8.50
C LEU A 62 4.76 -1.35 -9.64
N ALA A 63 4.20 -2.53 -9.43
CA ALA A 63 3.14 -3.11 -10.24
C ALA A 63 2.07 -3.71 -9.32
N PHE A 64 0.89 -3.97 -9.86
CA PHE A 64 -0.24 -4.49 -9.09
C PHE A 64 -0.84 -5.67 -9.83
N LYS A 65 -0.99 -6.81 -9.15
CA LYS A 65 -1.77 -7.93 -9.69
C LYS A 65 -3.18 -7.91 -9.12
N SER A 66 -4.15 -8.36 -9.90
CA SER A 66 -5.50 -8.56 -9.40
C SER A 66 -5.49 -9.77 -8.45
N CYS A 67 -5.84 -9.56 -7.18
CA CYS A 67 -6.19 -10.67 -6.31
C CYS A 67 -7.48 -11.30 -6.84
N ALA A 68 -7.39 -12.53 -7.34
CA ALA A 68 -8.56 -13.32 -7.60
C ALA A 68 -9.33 -13.54 -6.29
N ARG A 69 -10.63 -13.80 -6.37
CA ARG A 69 -11.59 -14.03 -5.26
C ARG A 69 -11.24 -15.15 -4.26
N TYR A 70 -10.02 -15.68 -4.29
CA TYR A 70 -9.54 -16.85 -3.56
C TYR A 70 -8.45 -16.56 -2.51
N GLU A 71 -7.85 -15.37 -2.50
CA GLU A 71 -7.09 -14.92 -1.31
C GLU A 71 -8.08 -14.33 -0.29
N ASP A 72 -7.81 -14.51 1.01
CA ASP A 72 -8.59 -13.88 2.09
C ASP A 72 -8.35 -12.36 2.09
N VAL A 73 -8.94 -11.69 1.10
CA VAL A 73 -8.83 -10.24 0.90
C VAL A 73 -9.97 -9.47 1.57
N ALA A 74 -10.80 -10.15 2.38
CA ALA A 74 -11.95 -9.54 3.03
C ALA A 74 -11.53 -8.33 3.87
N SER A 75 -10.43 -8.45 4.62
CA SER A 75 -9.85 -7.39 5.44
C SER A 75 -9.36 -6.17 4.67
N PHE A 76 -9.14 -6.27 3.36
CA PHE A 76 -8.67 -5.17 2.52
C PHE A 76 -9.76 -4.61 1.59
N THR A 77 -10.94 -5.24 1.57
CA THR A 77 -12.01 -4.91 0.64
C THR A 77 -12.85 -3.77 1.18
N ALA A 78 -13.07 -2.73 0.37
CA ALA A 78 -13.92 -1.60 0.76
C ALA A 78 -15.35 -2.04 1.13
N PRO A 79 -15.99 -1.44 2.17
CA PRO A 79 -17.27 -1.91 2.69
C PRO A 79 -18.38 -1.94 1.65
N GLU A 80 -18.41 -0.97 0.73
CA GLU A 80 -19.39 -0.88 -0.34
C GLU A 80 -19.32 -2.09 -1.29
N VAL A 81 -18.12 -2.65 -1.52
CA VAL A 81 -17.90 -3.84 -2.35
C VAL A 81 -18.37 -5.09 -1.63
N GLN A 82 -18.06 -5.21 -0.33
CA GLN A 82 -18.53 -6.33 0.51
C GLN A 82 -20.06 -6.38 0.56
N GLN A 83 -20.72 -5.22 0.51
CA GLN A 83 -22.17 -5.08 0.45
C GLN A 83 -22.77 -5.33 -0.94
N GLY A 84 -21.96 -5.64 -1.95
CA GLY A 84 -22.40 -5.95 -3.31
C GLY A 84 -22.74 -4.73 -4.17
N HIS A 85 -22.33 -3.52 -3.77
CA HIS A 85 -22.52 -2.34 -4.60
C HIS A 85 -21.48 -2.30 -5.71
N ALA A 86 -21.93 -2.47 -6.96
CA ALA A 86 -21.08 -2.30 -8.13
C ALA A 86 -20.82 -0.81 -8.37
N THR A 87 -19.55 -0.42 -8.43
CA THR A 87 -19.14 0.94 -8.77
C THR A 87 -18.86 1.06 -10.26
N SER A 88 -19.44 2.06 -10.92
CA SER A 88 -19.27 2.28 -12.37
C SER A 88 -18.40 3.49 -12.72
N THR A 89 -18.03 4.31 -11.73
CA THR A 89 -17.25 5.54 -11.96
C THR A 89 -15.78 5.36 -11.61
N ARG A 90 -14.91 6.07 -12.34
CA ARG A 90 -13.47 6.13 -12.06
C ARG A 90 -13.18 6.57 -10.63
N THR A 91 -13.84 7.64 -10.18
CA THR A 91 -13.66 8.17 -8.82
C THR A 91 -14.03 7.14 -7.76
N ALA A 92 -15.11 6.38 -7.95
CA ALA A 92 -15.45 5.31 -7.01
C ALA A 92 -14.39 4.20 -7.00
N ALA A 93 -13.84 3.83 -8.17
CA ALA A 93 -12.72 2.88 -8.24
C ALA A 93 -11.46 3.39 -7.51
N GLU A 94 -11.09 4.65 -7.69
CA GLU A 94 -9.97 5.26 -6.97
C GLU A 94 -10.21 5.23 -5.44
N LYS A 95 -11.40 5.58 -4.97
CA LYS A 95 -11.75 5.54 -3.54
C LYS A 95 -11.70 4.12 -2.98
N MET A 96 -12.11 3.10 -3.74
CA MET A 96 -11.98 1.70 -3.31
C MET A 96 -10.51 1.29 -3.15
N VAL A 97 -9.66 1.69 -4.10
CA VAL A 97 -8.22 1.42 -4.03
C VAL A 97 -7.59 2.14 -2.84
N VAL A 98 -7.95 3.40 -2.58
CA VAL A 98 -7.48 4.16 -1.40
C VAL A 98 -7.79 3.41 -0.11
N TYR A 99 -9.01 2.89 0.04
CA TYR A 99 -9.37 2.08 1.21
C TYR A 99 -8.48 0.84 1.33
N SER A 100 -8.38 0.07 0.25
CA SER A 100 -7.59 -1.16 0.26
C SER A 100 -6.11 -0.92 0.52
N LEU A 101 -5.57 0.21 0.05
CA LEU A 101 -4.21 0.64 0.32
C LEU A 101 -4.02 0.99 1.81
N GLY A 102 -4.96 1.72 2.41
CA GLY A 102 -4.93 2.02 3.84
C GLY A 102 -4.93 0.76 4.69
N MET A 103 -5.85 -0.17 4.41
CA MET A 103 -5.90 -1.47 5.09
C MET A 103 -4.63 -2.30 4.85
N THR A 104 -4.05 -2.23 3.65
CA THR A 104 -2.76 -2.89 3.35
C THR A 104 -1.66 -2.35 4.24
N LEU A 105 -1.55 -1.03 4.39
CA LEU A 105 -0.52 -0.42 5.22
C LEU A 105 -0.74 -0.66 6.71
N TYR A 106 -1.99 -0.65 7.20
CA TYR A 106 -2.29 -1.06 8.58
C TYR A 106 -1.81 -2.47 8.86
N TRP A 107 -2.05 -3.41 7.94
CA TRP A 107 -1.54 -4.76 8.07
C TRP A 107 -0.01 -4.81 8.12
N CYS A 108 0.67 -3.98 7.32
CA CYS A 108 2.12 -3.92 7.28
C CYS A 108 2.77 -3.38 8.56
N VAL A 109 2.15 -2.40 9.23
CA VAL A 109 2.66 -1.84 10.49
C VAL A 109 2.30 -2.70 11.70
N ASP A 110 1.25 -3.51 11.61
CA ASP A 110 0.83 -4.46 12.64
C ASP A 110 1.50 -5.85 12.48
N TYR A 111 2.27 -6.05 11.41
CA TYR A 111 2.83 -7.35 11.06
C TYR A 111 3.70 -7.94 12.16
N HIS A 112 3.28 -9.10 12.68
CA HIS A 112 3.93 -9.82 13.78
C HIS A 112 4.14 -9.00 15.07
N LEU A 113 3.36 -7.93 15.27
CA LEU A 113 3.37 -7.25 16.56
C LEU A 113 2.79 -8.16 17.65
N PRO A 114 3.37 -8.16 18.87
CA PRO A 114 2.76 -8.84 20.00
C PRO A 114 1.36 -8.27 20.29
N GLN A 115 0.39 -9.13 20.61
CA GLN A 115 -1.03 -8.74 20.81
C GLN A 115 -1.27 -7.60 21.82
N ASN A 116 -0.32 -7.32 22.72
CA ASN A 116 -0.43 -6.28 23.74
C ASN A 116 0.38 -5.01 23.40
N GLN A 117 0.99 -4.94 22.23
CA GLN A 117 1.77 -3.79 21.80
C GLN A 117 0.98 -3.04 20.72
N PRO A 118 0.50 -1.81 21.00
CA PRO A 118 -0.16 -1.02 19.98
C PRO A 118 0.85 -0.60 18.92
N VAL A 119 0.39 -0.50 17.67
CA VAL A 119 1.13 0.16 16.60
C VAL A 119 1.45 1.59 17.05
N GLN A 120 2.70 2.01 16.93
CA GLN A 120 3.12 3.38 17.22
C GLN A 120 3.33 4.13 15.92
N LEU A 121 2.35 4.96 15.54
CA LEU A 121 2.45 5.91 14.43
C LEU A 121 2.37 7.33 14.99
N SER A 122 2.95 8.29 14.29
CA SER A 122 2.61 9.71 14.50
C SER A 122 1.13 9.96 14.25
N SER A 123 0.60 11.00 14.90
CA SER A 123 -0.78 11.47 14.66
C SER A 123 -1.03 11.77 13.19
N GLU A 124 -0.01 12.30 12.51
CA GLU A 124 -0.07 12.69 11.11
C GLU A 124 -0.28 11.49 10.19
N LEU A 125 0.46 10.39 10.41
CA LEU A 125 0.28 9.17 9.62
C LEU A 125 -1.00 8.45 10.00
N GLU A 126 -1.33 8.39 11.29
CA GLU A 126 -2.56 7.76 11.77
C GLU A 126 -3.81 8.45 11.18
N ASP A 127 -3.89 9.78 11.25
CA ASP A 127 -5.02 10.55 10.70
C ASP A 127 -5.15 10.34 9.18
N LEU A 128 -4.02 10.28 8.45
CA LEU A 128 -4.04 10.01 7.02
C LEU A 128 -4.59 8.61 6.73
N LEU A 129 -4.08 7.56 7.41
CA LEU A 129 -4.53 6.19 7.20
C LEU A 129 -6.01 6.01 7.61
N LEU A 130 -6.46 6.66 8.69
CA LEU A 130 -7.87 6.68 9.09
C LEU A 130 -8.73 7.34 8.00
N SER A 131 -8.28 8.47 7.43
CA SER A 131 -9.00 9.15 6.34
C SER A 131 -9.09 8.30 5.07
N MET A 132 -8.10 7.44 4.81
CA MET A 132 -8.10 6.47 3.72
C MET A 132 -9.07 5.32 3.98
N CYS A 133 -9.23 4.91 5.24
CA CYS A 133 -10.04 3.78 5.67
C CYS A 133 -11.46 4.18 6.11
N GLU A 134 -11.94 5.37 5.76
CA GLU A 134 -13.33 5.77 6.02
C GLU A 134 -14.32 4.85 5.28
N ASP A 135 -15.28 4.31 6.03
CA ASP A 135 -16.35 3.45 5.50
C ASP A 135 -17.29 4.23 4.58
N VAL A 136 -17.52 5.51 4.89
CA VAL A 136 -18.34 6.39 4.06
C VAL A 136 -17.48 6.92 2.91
N VAL A 137 -17.74 6.46 1.68
CA VAL A 137 -16.99 6.82 0.45
C VAL A 137 -16.79 8.33 0.28
N MET A 138 -17.79 9.14 0.67
CA MET A 138 -17.73 10.61 0.57
C MET A 138 -16.79 11.27 1.60
N ARG A 139 -16.52 10.62 2.72
CA ARG A 139 -15.58 11.08 3.76
C ARG A 139 -14.16 10.57 3.52
N ARG A 140 -14.03 9.48 2.76
CA ARG A 140 -12.75 8.89 2.38
C ARG A 140 -11.91 9.88 1.58
N THR A 141 -10.62 10.00 1.89
CA THR A 141 -9.70 10.84 1.12
C THR A 141 -9.51 10.32 -0.32
N ASP A 142 -9.07 11.15 -1.27
CA ASP A 142 -8.74 10.73 -2.64
C ASP A 142 -7.22 10.61 -2.86
N LEU A 143 -6.85 9.93 -3.95
CA LEU A 143 -5.45 9.69 -4.31
C LEU A 143 -4.64 10.99 -4.47
N LEU A 144 -5.24 12.09 -4.94
CA LEU A 144 -4.52 13.35 -5.10
C LEU A 144 -4.20 13.96 -3.73
N THR A 145 -5.16 13.97 -2.82
CA THR A 145 -4.96 14.44 -1.45
C THR A 145 -3.92 13.60 -0.72
N VAL A 146 -3.93 12.27 -0.91
CA VAL A 146 -2.91 11.36 -0.35
C VAL A 146 -1.53 11.69 -0.91
N LEU A 147 -1.42 11.90 -2.23
CA LEU A 147 -0.16 12.26 -2.90
C LEU A 147 0.41 13.55 -2.32
N GLU A 148 -0.39 14.62 -2.30
CA GLU A 148 0.02 15.93 -1.80
C GLU A 148 0.47 15.87 -0.33
N THR A 149 -0.25 15.11 0.50
CA THR A 149 0.11 14.90 1.91
C THR A 149 1.46 14.19 2.03
N CYS A 150 1.69 13.13 1.24
CA CYS A 150 2.95 12.40 1.24
C CYS A 150 4.12 13.25 0.74
N GLU A 151 3.93 14.02 -0.33
CA GLU A 151 4.97 14.92 -0.86
C GLU A 151 5.36 16.00 0.16
N LEU A 152 4.38 16.57 0.86
CA LEU A 152 4.61 17.54 1.91
C LEU A 152 5.42 16.93 3.06
N HIS A 153 5.02 15.74 3.52
CA HIS A 153 5.74 15.03 4.58
C HIS A 153 7.17 14.67 4.15
N HIS A 154 7.36 14.11 2.95
CA HIS A 154 8.69 13.78 2.41
C HIS A 154 9.63 14.98 2.42
N LYS A 155 9.13 16.15 2.03
CA LYS A 155 9.90 17.39 2.04
C LYS A 155 10.21 17.88 3.45
N ALA A 156 9.25 17.80 4.37
CA ALA A 156 9.41 18.25 5.75
C ALA A 156 10.39 17.36 6.54
N SER A 157 10.27 16.04 6.37
CA SER A 157 11.06 15.03 7.06
C SER A 157 12.37 14.68 6.35
N MET A 158 12.62 15.27 5.18
CA MET A 158 13.81 15.02 4.34
C MET A 158 13.99 13.53 3.99
N LEU A 159 12.88 12.85 3.70
CA LEU A 159 12.88 11.43 3.35
C LEU A 159 13.62 11.18 2.02
N PRO A 160 14.22 9.98 1.86
CA PRO A 160 14.81 9.60 0.59
C PRO A 160 13.74 9.50 -0.52
N PRO A 161 14.14 9.57 -1.80
CA PRO A 161 13.25 9.25 -2.91
C PRO A 161 12.59 7.89 -2.71
N ALA A 162 11.27 7.81 -2.90
CA ALA A 162 10.50 6.62 -2.58
C ALA A 162 10.95 5.37 -3.35
N GLU A 163 11.46 5.53 -4.57
CA GLU A 163 12.02 4.42 -5.35
C GLU A 163 13.26 3.79 -4.69
N ARG A 164 13.97 4.53 -3.82
CA ARG A 164 15.10 3.99 -3.06
C ARG A 164 14.63 2.97 -2.04
N LEU A 165 13.53 3.25 -1.32
CA LEU A 165 12.94 2.28 -0.40
C LEU A 165 12.51 1.03 -1.15
N VAL A 166 11.80 1.18 -2.27
CA VAL A 166 11.30 0.03 -3.05
C VAL A 166 12.46 -0.89 -3.46
N ARG A 167 13.60 -0.32 -3.90
CA ARG A 167 14.81 -1.10 -4.22
C ARG A 167 15.37 -1.80 -2.99
N GLN A 168 15.50 -1.09 -1.88
CA GLN A 168 16.03 -1.64 -0.64
C GLN A 168 15.20 -2.83 -0.16
N LEU A 169 13.87 -2.70 -0.10
CA LEU A 169 12.97 -3.78 0.30
C LEU A 169 13.13 -5.03 -0.59
N VAL A 170 13.31 -4.84 -1.90
CA VAL A 170 13.55 -5.94 -2.84
C VAL A 170 14.92 -6.59 -2.60
N GLU A 171 15.97 -5.80 -2.38
CA GLU A 171 17.32 -6.30 -2.08
C GLU A 171 17.39 -7.11 -0.78
N ASP A 172 16.65 -6.68 0.25
CA ASP A 172 16.61 -7.33 1.56
C ASP A 172 16.02 -8.75 1.47
N VAL A 173 15.00 -8.96 0.63
CA VAL A 173 14.44 -10.30 0.35
C VAL A 173 15.53 -11.24 -0.20
N TYR A 174 16.30 -10.78 -1.18
CA TYR A 174 17.36 -11.60 -1.77
C TYR A 174 18.49 -11.88 -0.78
N ARG A 175 18.88 -10.91 0.07
CA ARG A 175 19.93 -11.10 1.07
C ARG A 175 19.55 -12.16 2.11
N ASN A 176 18.29 -12.17 2.53
CA ASN A 176 17.79 -13.12 3.52
C ASN A 176 17.64 -14.54 2.94
N SER A 177 17.38 -14.67 1.64
CA SER A 177 17.36 -15.98 0.97
C SER A 177 18.72 -16.69 0.94
N VAL A 178 19.82 -15.94 0.80
CA VAL A 178 21.20 -16.48 0.76
C VAL A 178 21.70 -16.87 2.15
N SER A 179 21.17 -16.25 3.20
CA SER A 179 21.61 -16.46 4.58
C SER A 179 20.92 -17.66 5.26
N GLY A 180 19.83 -18.16 4.68
CA GLY A 180 19.10 -19.36 5.13
C GLY A 180 19.42 -20.64 4.36
N SER A 181 20.46 -20.63 3.52
CA SER A 181 20.92 -21.77 2.70
C SER A 181 22.06 -22.55 3.35
#